data_AF-A0A3M3A5W0-F1
#
_entry.id   AF-A0A3M3A5W0-F1
#
_cell.length_a   1.000
_cell.length_b   1.000
_cell.length_c   1.000
_cell.angle_alpha   90.00
_cell.angle_beta   90.00
_cell.angle_gamma   90.00
#
_symmetry.space_group_name_H-M   'P 1'
#
loop_
_entity.id
_entity.type
_entity.pdbx_description
1 polymer ?
#
loop_
_entity_poly.entity_id
_entity_poly.type
_entity_poly.pdbx_seq_one_letter_code
_entity_poly.pdbx_strand_id
1 'polypeptide(L)'
;MPFWIALQFLGSLPIRLPGMPRPAELGRSLLFYPLVGVVFGTLLLGFNALLSGAPLLLHAALLLSAWVLLSGGLHLDGLADSA
;
A
#
# COMPACT_ATOMS: atom_id res chain seq x y z
N MET A 1 3.83 -9.69 15.89
CA MET A 1 3.34 -8.45 15.24
C MET A 1 3.25 -8.60 13.71
N PRO A 2 2.62 -9.67 13.18
CA PRO A 2 2.69 -9.98 11.73
C PRO A 2 1.98 -8.93 10.85
N PHE A 3 0.89 -8.32 11.33
CA PHE A 3 0.19 -7.25 10.60
C PHE A 3 1.07 -6.01 10.38
N TRP A 4 1.75 -5.52 11.43
CA TRP A 4 2.63 -4.34 11.32
C TRP A 4 3.83 -4.58 10.41
N ILE A 5 4.36 -5.81 10.42
CA ILE A 5 5.39 -6.23 9.48
C ILE A 5 4.83 -6.15 8.05
N ALA A 6 3.65 -6.72 7.79
CA ALA A 6 3.01 -6.65 6.47
C ALA A 6 2.77 -5.21 5.99
N LEU A 7 2.29 -4.33 6.88
CA LEU A 7 2.05 -2.92 6.57
C LEU A 7 3.35 -2.15 6.29
N GLN A 8 4.44 -2.49 6.98
CA GLN A 8 5.77 -1.92 6.72
C GLN A 8 6.35 -2.41 5.40
N PHE A 9 6.10 -3.68 5.02
CA PHE A 9 6.62 -4.25 3.78
C PHE A 9 5.85 -3.76 2.54
N LEU A 10 4.53 -3.65 2.61
CA LEU A 10 3.69 -3.24 1.47
C LEU A 10 3.47 -1.72 1.38
N GLY A 11 3.83 -0.98 2.43
CA GLY A 11 3.57 0.45 2.55
C GLY A 11 4.84 1.28 2.73
N SER A 12 4.78 2.57 2.40
CA SER A 12 5.85 3.54 2.64
C SER A 12 5.82 4.18 4.04
N LEU A 13 4.80 3.84 4.85
CA LEU A 13 4.58 4.46 6.14
C LEU A 13 5.72 4.12 7.12
N PRO A 14 6.25 5.10 7.87
CA PRO A 14 7.38 4.90 8.78
C PRO A 14 6.94 4.14 10.04
N ILE A 15 6.74 2.84 9.93
CA ILE A 15 6.39 1.95 11.04
C ILE A 15 7.68 1.55 11.77
N ARG A 16 7.76 1.87 13.07
CA ARG A 16 8.88 1.46 13.92
C ARG A 16 8.54 0.14 14.59
N LEU A 17 9.28 -0.92 14.24
CA LEU A 17 9.19 -2.21 14.92
C LEU A 17 10.15 -2.23 16.12
N PRO A 18 9.77 -2.89 17.23
CA PRO A 18 10.58 -2.93 18.46
C PRO A 18 11.89 -3.72 18.33
N GLY A 19 12.12 -4.40 17.21
CA GLY A 19 13.34 -5.15 16.90
C GLY A 19 13.26 -5.79 15.51
N MET A 20 14.34 -6.45 15.10
CA MET A 20 14.40 -7.16 13.80
C MET A 20 13.42 -8.35 13.81
N PRO A 21 12.46 -8.43 12.85
CA PRO A 21 11.55 -9.56 12.76
C PRO A 21 12.30 -10.88 12.53
N ARG A 22 11.92 -11.94 13.23
CA ARG A 22 12.46 -13.27 12.96
C ARG A 22 11.90 -13.82 11.63
N PRO A 23 12.61 -14.73 10.94
CA PRO A 23 12.13 -15.31 9.68
C PRO A 23 10.73 -15.93 9.76
N ALA A 24 10.38 -16.58 10.87
CA ALA A 24 9.05 -17.14 11.07
C ALA A 24 7.95 -16.06 11.16
N GLU A 25 8.27 -14.86 11.66
CA GLU A 25 7.35 -13.74 11.79
C GLU A 25 7.15 -13.03 10.44
N LEU A 26 8.20 -12.98 9.61
CA LEU A 26 8.12 -12.60 8.21
C LEU A 26 7.21 -13.55 7.42
N GLY A 27 7.41 -14.86 7.54
CA GLY A 27 6.52 -15.83 6.87
C GLY A 27 5.06 -15.70 7.31
N ARG A 28 4.81 -15.39 8.59
CA ARG A 28 3.45 -15.20 9.11
C ARG A 28 2.82 -13.87 8.68
N SER A 29 3.61 -12.84 8.35
CA SER A 29 3.08 -11.55 7.88
C SER A 29 2.41 -11.66 6.51
N LEU A 30 2.84 -12.60 5.66
CA LEU A 30 2.24 -12.87 4.34
C LEU A 30 0.72 -13.08 4.41
N LEU A 31 0.23 -13.72 5.48
CA LEU A 31 -1.22 -13.96 5.68
C LEU A 31 -2.02 -12.66 5.85
N PHE A 32 -1.36 -11.56 6.22
CA PHE A 32 -1.98 -10.25 6.42
C PHE A 32 -1.90 -9.34 5.19
N TYR A 33 -1.23 -9.75 4.10
CA TYR A 33 -1.13 -8.95 2.88
C TYR A 33 -2.51 -8.60 2.30
N PRO A 34 -3.50 -9.53 2.25
CA PRO A 34 -4.86 -9.19 1.80
C PRO A 34 -5.52 -8.11 2.66
N LEU A 35 -5.30 -8.15 3.99
CA LEU A 35 -5.86 -7.16 4.91
C LEU A 35 -5.23 -5.77 4.68
N VAL A 36 -3.92 -5.70 4.46
CA VAL A 36 -3.24 -4.44 4.09
C VAL A 36 -3.79 -3.91 2.77
N GLY A 37 -4.03 -4.78 1.79
CA GLY A 37 -4.68 -4.43 0.52
C GLY A 37 -6.08 -3.85 0.73
N VAL A 38 -6.90 -4.42 1.61
CA VAL A 38 -8.23 -3.88 1.96
C VAL A 38 -8.11 -2.49 2.61
N VAL A 39 -7.14 -2.28 3.50
CA VAL A 39 -6.90 -0.97 4.13
C VAL A 39 -6.55 0.07 3.06
N PHE A 40 -5.59 -0.22 2.18
CA PHE A 40 -5.19 0.70 1.10
C PHE A 40 -6.33 0.93 0.10
N GLY A 41 -7.04 -0.13 -0.29
CA GLY A 41 -8.18 -0.04 -1.19
C GLY A 41 -9.31 0.82 -0.61
N THR A 42 -9.60 0.70 0.68
CA THR A 42 -10.62 1.52 1.35
C THR A 42 -10.21 2.99 1.41
N LEU A 43 -8.94 3.27 1.72
CA LEU A 43 -8.40 4.64 1.71
C LEU A 43 -8.50 5.26 0.32
N LEU A 44 -8.09 4.51 -0.72
CA LEU A 44 -8.16 4.98 -2.11
C LEU A 44 -9.59 5.13 -2.61
N LEU A 45 -10.51 4.26 -2.20
CA LEU A 45 -11.93 4.39 -2.52
C LEU A 45 -12.51 5.68 -1.92
N GLY A 46 -12.19 5.97 -0.65
CA GLY A 46 -12.56 7.23 -0.02
C GLY A 46 -11.96 8.44 -0.72
N PHE A 47 -10.68 8.37 -1.11
CA PHE A 47 -10.02 9.43 -1.85
C PHE A 47 -10.60 9.65 -3.25
N ASN A 48 -10.93 8.57 -3.96
CA ASN A 48 -11.63 8.61 -5.24
C ASN A 48 -12.98 9.32 -5.12
N ALA A 49 -13.75 9.04 -4.07
CA ALA A 49 -15.02 9.73 -3.82
C ALA A 49 -14.82 11.24 -3.56
N LEU A 50 -13.77 11.62 -2.83
CA LEU A 50 -13.41 13.02 -2.59
C LEU A 50 -12.99 13.76 -3.88
N LEU A 51 -12.43 13.05 -4.86
CA LEU A 51 -12.06 13.58 -6.17
C LEU A 51 -13.21 13.58 -7.19
N SER A 52 -14.44 13.26 -6.76
CA SER A 52 -15.61 13.27 -7.64
C SER A 52 -15.82 14.66 -8.26
N GLY A 53 -15.94 14.71 -9.58
CA GLY A 53 -16.12 15.95 -10.35
C GLY A 53 -14.82 16.63 -10.81
N ALA A 54 -13.66 16.13 -10.42
CA ALA A 54 -12.39 16.58 -10.99
C ALA A 54 -12.24 16.14 -12.46
N PRO A 55 -11.52 16.91 -13.31
CA PRO A 55 -11.18 16.50 -14.67
C PRO A 55 -10.46 15.14 -14.70
N LEU A 56 -10.78 14.30 -15.68
CA LEU A 56 -10.33 12.90 -15.74
C LEU A 56 -8.83 12.71 -15.52
N LEU A 57 -8.00 13.48 -16.22
CA LEU A 57 -6.54 13.37 -16.12
C LEU A 57 -6.03 13.77 -14.72
N LEU A 58 -6.59 14.83 -14.14
CA LEU A 58 -6.22 15.28 -12.80
C LEU A 58 -6.65 14.25 -11.75
N HIS A 59 -7.87 13.72 -11.88
CA HIS A 59 -8.38 12.67 -11.01
C HIS A 59 -7.47 11.44 -11.04
N ALA A 60 -7.16 10.92 -12.23
CA ALA A 60 -6.32 9.75 -12.40
C ALA A 60 -4.91 9.98 -11.86
N ALA A 61 -4.30 11.14 -12.15
CA ALA A 61 -2.98 11.49 -11.65
C ALA A 61 -2.93 11.54 -10.12
N LEU A 62 -3.89 12.21 -9.47
CA LEU A 62 -3.94 12.32 -8.02
C LEU A 62 -4.18 10.96 -7.35
N LEU A 63 -5.13 10.18 -7.88
CA LEU A 63 -5.45 8.86 -7.34
C LEU A 63 -4.25 7.90 -7.48
N LEU A 64 -3.58 7.89 -8.64
CA LEU A 64 -2.37 7.12 -8.88
C LEU A 64 -1.23 7.57 -7.96
N SER A 65 -1.00 8.88 -7.83
CA SER A 65 0.01 9.42 -6.91
C SER A 65 -0.27 9.02 -5.47
N ALA A 66 -1.53 9.05 -5.02
CA ALA A 66 -1.89 8.58 -3.69
C ALA A 66 -1.58 7.09 -3.49
N TRP A 67 -1.89 6.24 -4.47
CA TRP A 67 -1.56 4.82 -4.41
C TRP A 67 -0.04 4.57 -4.37
N VAL A 68 0.72 5.26 -5.24
CA VAL A 68 2.19 5.19 -5.27
C VAL A 68 2.78 5.65 -3.94
N LEU A 69 2.28 6.76 -3.38
CA LEU A 69 2.72 7.26 -2.08
C LEU A 69 2.43 6.24 -0.98
N LEU A 70 1.23 5.64 -0.94
CA LEU A 70 0.89 4.64 0.08
C LEU A 70 1.78 3.40 -0.01
N SER A 71 2.10 2.92 -1.22
CA SER A 71 2.89 1.70 -1.41
C SER A 71 4.40 1.92 -1.55
N GLY A 72 4.86 3.17 -1.59
CA GLY A 72 6.26 3.49 -1.92
C GLY A 72 6.67 3.11 -3.35
N GLY A 73 5.71 2.97 -4.27
CA GLY A 73 5.96 2.56 -5.66
C GLY A 73 6.16 1.06 -5.90
N LEU A 74 6.19 0.22 -4.86
CA LEU A 74 6.44 -1.23 -4.98
C LEU A 74 5.55 -1.95 -6.02
N HIS A 75 4.25 -1.61 -6.06
CA HIS A 75 3.34 -2.25 -7.00
C HIS A 75 3.50 -1.75 -8.43
N LEU A 76 3.92 -0.48 -8.60
CA LEU A 76 4.21 0.08 -9.91
C LEU A 76 5.48 -0.53 -10.49
N ASP A 77 6.48 -0.78 -9.64
CA ASP A 77 7.70 -1.52 -9.96
C ASP A 77 7.40 -2.93 -10.47
N GLY A 78 6.59 -3.70 -9.75
CA GLY A 78 6.17 -5.04 -10.21
C GLY A 78 5.38 -5.03 -11.54
N LEU A 79 4.63 -3.96 -11.83
CA LEU A 79 3.97 -3.80 -13.12
C LEU A 79 4.99 -3.48 -14.24
N ALA A 80 6.03 -2.72 -13.94
CA ALA A 80 7.13 -2.45 -14.87
C ALA A 80 7.97 -3.69 -15.16
N ASP A 81 8.25 -4.51 -14.13
CA ASP A 81 8.99 -5.78 -14.26
C ASP A 81 8.25 -6.86 -15.06
N SER A 82 6.92 -6.73 -15.17
CA SER A 82 6.06 -7.67 -15.90
C SER A 82 5.86 -7.34 -17.38
N ALA A 83 6.32 -6.17 -17.84
CA ALA A 83 6.13 -5.64 -19.19
C ALA A 83 7.34 -5.89 -20.10
#